data_AF-A0A7V9J6T0-F1
#
_entry.id   AF-A0A7V9J6T0-F1
#
_cell.length_a   1.000
_cell.length_b   1.000
_cell.length_c   1.000
_cell.angle_alpha   90.00
_cell.angle_beta   90.00
_cell.angle_gamma   90.00
#
_symmetry.space_group_name_H-M   'P 1'
#
loop_
_entity.id
_entity.type
_entity.pdbx_description
1 polymer ?
#
loop_
_entity_poly.entity_id
_entity_poly.type
_entity_poly.pdbx_seq_one_letter_code
_entity_poly.pdbx_strand_id
1 'polypeptide(L)'
;MTMTYYDIDDVSVSIDDVARPPALPFSDDHTRALIDQAVASLISLRLPLSHDDAAAELHALASIVAEAQARLPYAATDARDQDHSWAEIATCLGVSPAAARRRFAGAATTRRSPLDPD
;
A
#
# COMPACT_ATOMS: atom_id res chain seq x y z
N MET A 1 -39.37 2.28 19.19
CA MET A 1 -38.39 2.77 18.21
C MET A 1 -37.03 2.50 18.82
N THR A 2 -36.47 1.33 18.54
CA THR A 2 -35.23 0.85 19.18
C THR A 2 -34.10 1.02 18.18
N MET A 3 -33.16 1.89 18.52
CA MET A 3 -31.97 2.21 17.73
C MET A 3 -30.92 1.15 18.06
N THR A 4 -30.69 0.23 17.13
CA THR A 4 -29.66 -0.80 17.25
C THR A 4 -28.30 -0.15 17.08
N TYR A 5 -27.54 -0.06 18.17
CA TYR A 5 -26.13 0.34 18.17
C TYR A 5 -25.34 -0.77 17.47
N TYR A 6 -24.57 -0.43 16.44
CA TYR A 6 -23.68 -1.38 15.78
C TYR A 6 -22.55 -1.69 16.78
N ASP A 7 -22.56 -2.91 17.30
CA ASP A 7 -21.44 -3.49 18.02
C ASP A 7 -20.32 -3.65 17.00
N ILE A 8 -19.33 -2.74 17.04
CA ILE A 8 -18.08 -2.98 16.33
C ILE A 8 -17.37 -3.97 17.23
N ASP A 9 -17.53 -5.26 16.91
CA ASP A 9 -16.75 -6.33 17.51
C ASP A 9 -15.29 -5.85 17.60
N ASP A 10 -14.82 -5.74 18.84
CA ASP A 10 -13.45 -5.50 19.22
C ASP A 10 -12.61 -6.66 18.67
N VAL A 11 -12.19 -6.53 17.41
CA VAL A 11 -11.18 -7.43 16.84
C VAL A 11 -9.88 -7.10 17.57
N SER A 12 -9.66 -7.77 18.69
CA SER A 12 -8.40 -7.74 19.42
C SER A 12 -7.34 -8.43 18.57
N VAL A 13 -6.82 -7.72 17.55
CA VAL A 13 -5.59 -8.13 16.88
C VAL A 13 -4.50 -8.03 17.92
N SER A 14 -3.97 -9.17 18.36
CA SER A 14 -2.82 -9.20 19.26
C SER A 14 -1.70 -8.39 18.60
N ILE A 15 -1.24 -7.32 19.27
CA ILE A 15 -0.15 -6.47 18.74
C ILE A 15 1.11 -7.31 18.48
N ASP A 16 1.26 -8.43 19.18
CA ASP A 16 2.37 -9.38 19.02
C ASP A 16 2.31 -10.20 17.71
N ASP A 17 1.15 -10.30 17.05
CA ASP A 17 1.00 -10.99 15.74
C ASP A 17 1.22 -10.06 14.54
N VAL A 18 1.42 -8.75 14.79
CA VAL A 18 1.74 -7.79 13.74
C VAL A 18 3.20 -7.99 13.34
N ALA A 19 3.42 -8.48 12.11
CA ALA A 19 4.75 -8.60 11.55
C ALA A 19 5.46 -7.24 11.61
N ARG A 20 6.43 -7.11 12.53
CA ARG A 20 7.21 -5.88 12.66
C ARG A 20 8.19 -5.81 11.48
N PRO A 21 8.21 -4.71 10.71
CA PRO A 21 9.18 -4.57 9.64
C PRO A 21 10.60 -4.68 10.22
N PRO A 22 11.50 -5.41 9.55
CA PRO A 22 11.36 -5.96 8.19
C PRO A 22 10.81 -7.40 8.15
N ALA A 23 9.68 -7.59 7.46
CA ALA A 23 9.09 -8.89 7.14
C ALA A 23 8.79 -8.98 5.65
N LEU A 24 8.79 -10.19 5.08
CA LEU A 24 8.41 -10.41 3.68
C LEU A 24 6.95 -9.96 3.46
N PRO A 25 6.61 -9.44 2.27
CA PRO A 25 5.23 -9.14 1.95
C PRO A 25 4.42 -10.43 1.91
N PHE A 26 3.25 -10.42 2.54
CA PHE A 26 2.30 -11.53 2.51
C PHE A 26 0.90 -11.00 2.25
N SER A 27 0.02 -11.88 1.78
CA SER A 27 -1.40 -11.60 1.56
C SER A 27 -2.21 -12.51 2.46
N ASP A 28 -3.02 -11.91 3.32
CA ASP A 28 -3.92 -12.56 4.26
C ASP A 28 -5.37 -12.11 4.03
N ASP A 29 -6.29 -12.56 4.88
CA ASP A 29 -7.70 -12.21 4.75
C ASP A 29 -7.94 -10.70 4.91
N HIS A 30 -7.16 -10.01 5.74
CA HIS A 30 -7.23 -8.54 5.86
C HIS A 30 -6.81 -7.84 4.56
N THR A 31 -5.69 -8.27 3.98
CA THR A 31 -5.19 -7.71 2.72
C THR A 31 -6.23 -7.90 1.61
N ARG A 32 -6.85 -9.09 1.54
CA ARG A 32 -7.90 -9.38 0.55
C ARG A 32 -9.13 -8.50 0.74
N ALA A 33 -9.65 -8.40 1.97
CA ALA A 33 -10.82 -7.57 2.26
C ALA A 33 -10.58 -6.08 1.93
N LEU A 34 -9.38 -5.56 2.19
CA LEU A 34 -9.02 -4.18 1.84
C LEU A 34 -8.94 -3.97 0.32
N ILE A 35 -8.43 -4.95 -0.43
CA ILE A 35 -8.41 -4.87 -1.90
C ILE A 35 -9.83 -4.92 -2.46
N ASP A 36 -10.69 -5.84 -1.99
CA ASP A 36 -12.08 -5.94 -2.44
C ASP A 36 -12.84 -4.63 -2.19
N GLN A 37 -12.65 -4.03 -1.02
CA GLN A 37 -13.24 -2.74 -0.67
C GLN A 37 -12.73 -1.60 -1.55
N ALA A 38 -11.42 -1.56 -1.81
CA ALA A 38 -10.82 -0.54 -2.68
C ALA A 38 -11.33 -0.65 -4.12
N VAL A 39 -11.45 -1.88 -4.64
CA VAL A 39 -12.00 -2.16 -5.98
C VAL A 39 -13.45 -1.69 -6.06
N ALA A 40 -14.31 -2.13 -5.13
CA ALA A 40 -15.71 -1.73 -5.09
C ALA A 40 -15.88 -0.20 -4.99
N SER A 41 -15.02 0.45 -4.20
CA SER A 41 -15.01 1.91 -4.06
C SER A 41 -14.62 2.61 -5.37
N LEU A 42 -13.57 2.15 -6.05
CA LEU A 42 -13.13 2.74 -7.32
C LEU A 42 -14.16 2.56 -8.43
N ILE A 43 -14.79 1.39 -8.52
CA ILE A 43 -15.90 1.16 -9.47
C ILE A 43 -17.05 2.12 -9.14
N SER A 44 -17.47 2.21 -7.88
CA SER A 44 -18.55 3.12 -7.47
C SER A 44 -18.27 4.59 -7.81
N LEU A 45 -17.01 5.03 -7.67
CA LEU A 45 -16.60 6.42 -7.93
C LEU A 45 -16.40 6.75 -9.41
N ARG A 46 -15.98 5.77 -10.23
CA ARG A 46 -15.59 6.00 -11.63
C ARG A 46 -16.57 5.43 -12.65
N LEU A 47 -17.25 4.35 -12.30
CA LEU A 47 -18.08 3.50 -13.15
C LEU A 47 -19.32 3.01 -12.38
N PRO A 48 -20.20 3.92 -11.90
CA PRO A 48 -21.23 3.61 -10.90
C PRO A 48 -22.32 2.60 -11.33
N LEU A 49 -22.35 2.18 -12.60
CA LEU A 49 -23.31 1.22 -13.15
C LEU A 49 -22.65 -0.10 -13.59
N SER A 50 -21.39 -0.33 -13.18
CA SER A 50 -20.54 -1.40 -13.72
C SER A 50 -20.04 -2.37 -12.64
N HIS A 51 -20.77 -2.53 -11.53
CA HIS A 51 -20.35 -3.41 -10.42
C HIS A 51 -20.23 -4.89 -10.79
N ASP A 52 -20.95 -5.34 -11.83
CA ASP A 52 -20.87 -6.71 -12.35
C ASP A 52 -20.03 -6.81 -13.65
N ASP A 53 -19.31 -5.74 -14.01
CA ASP A 53 -18.47 -5.70 -15.21
C ASP A 53 -17.02 -6.08 -14.89
N ALA A 54 -16.57 -7.22 -15.41
CA ALA A 54 -15.20 -7.69 -15.25
C ALA A 54 -14.15 -6.70 -15.80
N ALA A 55 -14.49 -5.87 -16.80
CA ALA A 55 -13.59 -4.84 -17.29
C ALA A 55 -13.45 -3.67 -16.29
N ALA A 56 -14.51 -3.36 -15.55
CA ALA A 56 -14.47 -2.35 -14.48
C ALA A 56 -13.61 -2.82 -13.30
N GLU A 57 -13.75 -4.09 -12.91
CA GLU A 57 -12.89 -4.74 -11.92
C GLU A 57 -11.41 -4.72 -12.33
N LEU A 58 -11.10 -5.14 -13.55
CA LEU A 58 -9.74 -5.13 -14.09
C LEU A 58 -9.16 -3.70 -14.11
N HIS A 59 -9.95 -2.70 -14.51
CA HIS A 59 -9.53 -1.31 -14.52
C HIS A 59 -9.22 -0.78 -13.11
N ALA A 60 -10.05 -1.12 -12.12
CA ALA A 60 -9.85 -0.73 -10.73
C ALA A 60 -8.57 -1.37 -10.16
N LEU A 61 -8.38 -2.67 -10.35
CA LEU A 61 -7.17 -3.38 -9.94
C LEU A 61 -5.91 -2.80 -10.60
N ALA A 62 -5.94 -2.58 -11.91
CA ALA A 62 -4.82 -1.98 -12.63
C ALA A 62 -4.47 -0.58 -12.08
N SER A 63 -5.49 0.22 -11.73
CA SER A 63 -5.30 1.53 -11.11
C SER A 63 -4.66 1.44 -9.72
N ILE A 64 -5.09 0.49 -8.89
CA ILE A 64 -4.52 0.27 -7.55
C ILE A 64 -3.06 -0.16 -7.66
N VAL A 65 -2.75 -1.10 -8.56
CA VAL A 65 -1.37 -1.56 -8.80
C VAL A 65 -0.49 -0.41 -9.27
N ALA A 66 -0.97 0.40 -10.22
CA ALA A 66 -0.22 1.54 -10.72
C ALA A 66 0.08 2.55 -9.61
N GLU A 67 -0.91 2.89 -8.79
CA GLU A 67 -0.73 3.83 -7.67
C GLU A 67 0.20 3.27 -6.59
N ALA A 68 0.04 1.98 -6.21
CA ALA A 68 0.92 1.33 -5.26
C ALA A 68 2.38 1.34 -5.75
N GLN A 69 2.60 0.98 -7.02
CA GLN A 69 3.93 1.01 -7.64
C GLN A 69 4.53 2.41 -7.70
N ALA A 70 3.72 3.45 -7.97
CA ALA A 70 4.16 4.84 -7.99
C ALA A 70 4.57 5.35 -6.60
N ARG A 71 3.97 4.80 -5.53
CA ARG A 71 4.30 5.15 -4.13
C ARG A 71 5.56 4.46 -3.59
N LEU A 72 5.91 3.27 -4.09
CA LEU A 72 7.06 2.49 -3.59
C LEU A 72 8.40 3.26 -3.52
N PRO A 73 8.79 4.09 -4.52
CA PRO A 73 10.04 4.85 -4.44
C PRO A 73 10.06 5.87 -3.30
N TYR A 74 8.90 6.46 -2.98
CA TYR A 74 8.79 7.40 -1.88
C TYR A 74 8.90 6.65 -0.54
N ALA A 75 8.13 5.57 -0.37
CA ALA A 75 8.21 4.75 0.85
C ALA A 75 9.62 4.18 1.09
N ALA A 76 10.31 3.75 0.03
CA ALA A 76 11.70 3.30 0.13
C ALA A 76 12.65 4.42 0.56
N THR A 77 12.43 5.65 0.10
CA THR A 77 13.23 6.81 0.52
C THR A 77 12.93 7.18 1.97
N ASP A 78 11.66 7.16 2.39
CA ASP A 78 11.28 7.43 3.80
C ASP A 78 11.88 6.40 4.74
N ALA A 79 11.90 5.12 4.34
CA ALA A 79 12.60 4.08 5.09
C ALA A 79 14.11 4.34 5.17
N ARG A 80 14.71 4.86 4.09
CA ARG A 80 16.13 5.25 4.09
C ARG A 80 16.41 6.44 5.02
N ASP A 81 15.49 7.40 5.10
CA ASP A 81 15.56 8.56 6.00
C ASP A 81 15.38 8.15 7.48
N GLN A 82 14.72 7.01 7.73
CA GLN A 82 14.59 6.36 9.04
C GLN A 82 15.71 5.34 9.32
N ASP A 83 16.86 5.47 8.65
CA ASP A 83 18.04 4.64 8.82
C ASP A 83 17.89 3.13 8.47
N HIS A 84 16.77 2.69 7.87
CA HIS A 84 16.66 1.31 7.39
C HIS A 84 17.66 1.03 6.26
N SER A 85 18.34 -0.11 6.35
CA SER A 85 19.27 -0.57 5.33
C SER A 85 18.56 -1.03 4.06
N TRP A 86 19.30 -1.06 2.94
CA TRP A 86 18.78 -1.61 1.69
C TRP A 86 18.42 -3.10 1.79
N ALA A 87 18.99 -3.84 2.75
CA ALA A 87 18.64 -5.23 2.98
C ALA A 87 17.25 -5.35 3.62
N GLU A 88 16.96 -4.53 4.64
CA GLU A 88 15.66 -4.52 5.32
C GLU A 88 14.55 -4.03 4.39
N ILE A 89 14.82 -2.97 3.61
CA ILE A 89 13.89 -2.49 2.58
C ILE A 89 13.63 -3.59 1.53
N ALA A 90 14.66 -4.32 1.12
CA ALA A 90 14.50 -5.40 0.15
C ALA A 90 13.67 -6.57 0.70
N THR A 91 13.82 -6.90 1.99
CA THR A 91 12.94 -7.86 2.69
C THR A 91 11.48 -7.40 2.63
N CYS A 92 11.18 -6.15 3.00
CA CYS A 92 9.82 -5.61 2.92
C CYS A 92 9.21 -5.66 1.51
N LEU A 93 10.06 -5.56 0.49
CA LEU A 93 9.65 -5.58 -0.91
C LEU A 93 9.63 -6.99 -1.53
N GLY A 94 10.12 -8.01 -0.82
CA GLY A 94 10.27 -9.36 -1.36
C GLY A 94 11.26 -9.46 -2.54
N VAL A 95 12.29 -8.61 -2.59
CA VAL A 95 13.30 -8.58 -3.67
C VAL A 95 14.71 -8.70 -3.11
N SER A 96 15.72 -8.80 -4.00
CA SER A 96 17.12 -8.76 -3.57
C SER A 96 17.57 -7.33 -3.21
N PRO A 97 18.53 -7.16 -2.27
CA PRO A 97 19.06 -5.84 -1.91
C PRO A 97 19.62 -5.05 -3.10
N ALA A 98 20.28 -5.74 -4.03
CA ALA A 98 20.79 -5.13 -5.25
C ALA A 98 19.66 -4.62 -6.16
N ALA A 99 18.55 -5.38 -6.28
CA ALA A 99 17.39 -4.96 -7.05
C ALA A 99 16.69 -3.75 -6.41
N ALA A 100 16.51 -3.75 -5.08
CA ALA A 100 15.95 -2.63 -4.34
C ALA A 100 16.80 -1.36 -4.51
N ARG A 101 18.11 -1.44 -4.28
CA ARG A 101 19.02 -0.31 -4.44
C ARG A 101 19.00 0.22 -5.87
N ARG A 102 19.10 -0.64 -6.88
CA ARG A 102 19.08 -0.23 -8.30
C ARG A 102 17.79 0.50 -8.66
N ARG A 103 16.64 0.04 -8.13
CA ARG A 103 15.32 0.58 -8.46
C ARG A 103 15.00 1.88 -7.73
N PHE A 104 15.43 2.03 -6.48
CA PHE A 104 14.94 3.11 -5.60
C PHE A 104 16.01 4.11 -5.15
N ALA A 105 17.31 3.83 -5.30
CA ALA A 105 18.35 4.77 -4.85
C ALA A 105 18.36 6.11 -5.60
N GLY A 106 17.84 6.17 -6.83
CA GLY A 106 17.76 7.41 -7.62
C GLY A 106 16.56 8.30 -7.28
N ALA A 107 15.52 7.77 -6.63
CA ALA A 107 14.29 8.51 -6.35
C ALA A 107 14.45 9.53 -5.20
N ALA A 108 15.39 9.27 -4.28
CA ALA A 108 15.74 10.19 -3.19
C ALA A 108 16.26 11.55 -3.70
N THR A 109 16.91 11.57 -4.87
CA THR A 109 17.45 12.79 -5.47
C THR A 109 16.35 13.73 -5.96
N THR A 110 15.24 13.21 -6.48
CA THR A 110 14.15 14.03 -7.06
C THR A 110 13.34 14.78 -6.00
N ARG A 111 13.30 14.29 -4.76
CA ARG A 111 12.60 14.96 -3.65
C ARG A 111 13.28 16.25 -3.19
N ARG A 112 14.60 16.39 -3.42
CA ARG A 112 15.38 17.56 -3.00
C ARG A 112 15.34 18.65 -4.10
N SER A 113 14.15 19.18 -4.39
CA SER A 113 14.05 20.56 -4.87
C SER A 113 13.75 21.42 -3.65
N PRO A 114 14.70 22.24 -3.18
CA PRO A 114 14.44 23.24 -2.16
C PRO A 114 13.29 24.12 -2.63
N LEU A 115 12.28 24.31 -1.79
CA LEU A 115 11.38 25.44 -1.90
C LEU A 115 12.26 26.70 -1.89
N ASP A 116 12.36 27.39 -3.02
CA ASP A 116 12.86 28.76 -3.06
C ASP A 116 11.94 29.59 -2.14
N PRO A 117 12.48 30.25 -1.09
CA PRO A 117 11.69 31.22 -0.35
C PRO A 117 11.62 32.51 -1.17
N ASP A 118 10.40 32.86 -1.62
CA ASP A 118 10.04 34.24 -2.01
C ASP A 118 9.99 35.15 -0.77
#